data_AF-A0A962FHQ3-F1
#
_entry.id   AF-A0A962FHQ3-F1
#
_cell.length_a   1.000
_cell.length_b   1.000
_cell.length_c   1.000
_cell.angle_alpha   90.00
_cell.angle_beta   90.00
_cell.angle_gamma   90.00
#
_symmetry.space_group_name_H-M   'P 1'
#
loop_
_entity.id
_entity.type
_entity.pdbx_description
1 polymer ?
#
loop_
_entity_poly.entity_id
_entity_poly.type
_entity_poly.pdbx_seq_one_letter_code
_entity_poly.pdbx_strand_id
1 'polypeptide(L)' 'MLNDPVIELSPEVADEVKYTTCYMCACRCGIKVHVKDGQIRYIEGNKNHPVNKGVLCG' A
#
# COMPACT_ATOMS: atom_id res chain seq x y z
N MET A 1 -34.73 -12.37 15.49
CA MET A 1 -33.62 -11.48 15.08
C MET A 1 -32.44 -12.39 14.83
N LEU A 2 -32.00 -12.50 13.58
CA LEU A 2 -30.87 -13.35 13.23
C LEU A 2 -29.61 -12.69 13.79
N ASN A 3 -28.81 -13.43 14.55
CA ASN A 3 -27.51 -12.96 15.00
C ASN A 3 -26.61 -12.84 13.76
N ASP A 4 -26.34 -11.61 13.33
CA ASP A 4 -25.38 -11.38 12.27
C ASP A 4 -23.98 -11.83 12.73
N PRO A 5 -23.19 -12.47 11.87
CA PRO A 5 -21.83 -12.86 12.21
C PRO A 5 -20.98 -11.61 12.49
N VAL A 6 -20.16 -11.67 13.54
CA VAL A 6 -19.17 -10.62 13.82
C VAL A 6 -18.06 -10.73 12.79
N ILE A 7 -18.02 -9.79 11.84
CA ILE A 7 -17.00 -9.70 10.79
C ILE A 7 -15.96 -8.66 11.21
N GLU A 8 -14.68 -9.04 11.17
CA GLU A 8 -13.57 -8.10 11.34
C GLU A 8 -13.39 -7.27 10.05
N LEU A 9 -13.90 -6.05 10.06
CA LEU A 9 -13.95 -5.20 8.86
C LEU A 9 -12.61 -4.55 8.47
N SER A 10 -11.65 -4.52 9.40
CA SER A 10 -10.37 -3.82 9.25
C SER A 10 -9.17 -4.64 9.76
N PRO A 11 -8.92 -5.84 9.22
CA PRO A 11 -7.80 -6.66 9.65
C PRO A 11 -6.45 -6.01 9.29
N GLU A 12 -5.40 -6.37 10.02
CA GLU A 12 -4.04 -5.98 9.65
C GLU A 12 -3.63 -6.58 8.30
N VAL A 13 -3.40 -5.69 7.33
CA VAL A 13 -3.10 -6.05 5.95
C VAL A 13 -1.62 -6.25 5.67
N ALA A 14 -0.73 -5.84 6.59
CA ALA A 14 0.72 -5.94 6.48
C ALA A 14 1.41 -5.89 7.83
N ASP A 15 2.52 -6.61 7.94
CA ASP A 15 3.38 -6.63 9.15
C ASP A 15 4.53 -5.62 9.01
N GLU A 16 4.85 -5.23 7.77
CA GLU A 16 5.87 -4.24 7.47
C GLU A 16 5.43 -3.28 6.37
N VAL A 17 5.82 -2.01 6.52
CA VAL A 17 5.65 -0.96 5.52
C VAL A 17 7.02 -0.41 5.11
N LYS A 18 7.37 -0.55 3.84
CA LYS A 18 8.60 -0.01 3.24
C LYS A 18 8.28 1.19 2.34
N TYR A 19 9.24 2.10 2.20
CA TYR A 19 9.15 3.22 1.27
C TYR A 19 10.27 3.13 0.24
N THR A 20 9.94 3.28 -1.03
CA THR A 20 10.92 3.29 -2.13
C THR A 20 10.37 4.08 -3.32
N THR A 21 11.07 4.05 -4.44
CA THR A 21 10.65 4.67 -5.71
C THR A 21 10.26 3.61 -6.73
N CYS A 22 9.24 3.88 -7.54
CA CYS A 22 8.85 3.05 -8.68
C CYS A 22 9.94 3.04 -9.75
N TYR A 23 10.24 1.86 -10.30
CA TYR A 23 11.27 1.66 -11.32
C TYR A 23 10.76 1.50 -12.75
N MET A 24 9.46 1.68 -13.00
CA MET A 24 8.87 1.47 -14.33
C MET A 24 9.18 2.58 -15.34
N CYS A 25 9.32 3.83 -14.90
CA CYS A 25 9.62 4.96 -15.77
C CYS A 25 10.62 5.92 -15.12
N ALA A 26 11.04 6.93 -15.88
CA ALA A 26 11.98 7.95 -15.42
C ALA A 26 11.44 8.85 -14.30
N CYS A 27 10.12 8.93 -14.10
CA CYS A 27 9.51 9.80 -13.10
C CYS A 27 9.83 9.38 -11.65
N ARG A 28 10.23 8.13 -11.41
CA ARG A 28 10.59 7.62 -10.07
C ARG A 28 9.57 7.97 -8.99
N CYS A 29 8.28 7.71 -9.24
CA CYS A 29 7.20 8.00 -8.29
C CYS A 29 7.46 7.34 -6.93
N GLY A 30 7.22 8.04 -5.82
CA GLY A 30 7.36 7.44 -4.50
C GLY A 30 6.23 6.46 -4.23
N ILE A 31 6.57 5.29 -3.70
CA ILE A 31 5.63 4.23 -3.35
C ILE A 31 5.78 3.84 -1.88
N LYS A 32 4.65 3.49 -1.27
CA LYS A 32 4.57 2.83 0.03
C LYS A 32 4.17 1.38 -0.22
N VAL A 33 5.02 0.46 0.18
CA VAL A 33 4.91 -0.98 -0.08
C VAL A 33 4.53 -1.67 1.22
N HIS A 34 3.37 -2.32 1.21
CA HIS A 34 2.84 -3.11 2.30
C HIS A 34 3.27 -4.57 2.11
N VAL A 35 4.02 -5.08 3.07
CA VAL A 35 4.62 -6.42 3.05
C VAL A 35 3.98 -7.27 4.15
N LYS A 36 3.59 -8.48 3.79
CA LYS A 36 3.04 -9.49 4.70
C LYS A 36 3.71 -10.83 4.41
N ASP A 37 4.19 -11.52 5.45
CA ASP A 37 4.89 -12.81 5.30
C ASP A 37 6.07 -12.75 4.30
N GLY A 38 6.79 -11.62 4.25
CA GLY A 38 7.91 -11.37 3.32
C GLY A 38 7.51 -11.15 1.86
N GLN A 39 6.21 -11.13 1.54
CA GLN A 39 5.68 -10.90 0.20
C GLN A 39 5.00 -9.53 0.08
N ILE A 40 5.08 -8.94 -1.10
CA ILE A 40 4.36 -7.70 -1.40
C ILE A 40 2.88 -8.01 -1.48
N ARG A 41 2.10 -7.39 -0.59
CA ARG A 41 0.64 -7.56 -0.56
C ARG A 41 -0.07 -6.43 -1.30
N TYR A 42 0.40 -5.20 -1.12
CA TYR A 42 -0.24 -4.01 -1.66
C TYR A 42 0.78 -2.87 -1.87
N ILE A 43 0.57 -2.07 -2.91
CA ILE A 43 1.40 -0.89 -3.21
C ILE A 43 0.46 0.30 -3.38
N GLU A 44 0.75 1.40 -2.69
CA GLU A 44 0.09 2.68 -2.88
C GLU A 44 1.11 3.79 -3.10
N GLY A 45 0.66 4.94 -3.64
CA GLY A 45 1.53 6.09 -3.81
C GLY A 45 1.91 6.70 -2.46
N ASN A 46 3.18 7.10 -2.34
CA ASN A 46 3.65 7.83 -1.16
C ASN A 46 3.20 9.30 -1.23
N LYS A 47 2.22 9.66 -0.37
CA LYS A 47 1.71 11.04 -0.24
C LYS A 47 2.78 12.09 0.06
N ASN A 48 3.87 11.69 0.72
CA ASN A 48 4.97 12.58 1.10
C ASN A 48 6.01 12.75 -0.01
N HIS A 49 5.96 11.96 -1.08
CA HIS A 49 6.96 12.02 -2.13
C HIS A 49 6.75 13.25 -3.05
N PRO A 50 7.80 14.04 -3.34
CA PRO A 50 7.65 15.34 -3.99
C PRO A 50 7.09 15.24 -5.41
N VAL A 51 7.41 14.17 -6.14
CA VAL A 51 7.04 14.03 -7.56
C VAL A 51 5.57 13.72 -7.74
N ASN A 52 5.03 12.75 -7.01
CA ASN A 52 3.73 12.17 -7.32
C ASN A 52 2.67 12.43 -6.25
N LYS A 53 3.04 12.90 -5.05
CA LYS A 53 2.10 13.29 -3.97
C LYS A 53 1.02 12.24 -3.67
N GLY A 54 1.37 10.96 -3.83
CA GLY A 54 0.48 9.83 -3.60
C GLY A 54 -0.28 9.31 -4.82
N VAL A 55 -0.19 9.95 -5.99
CA VAL A 55 -0.80 9.47 -7.23
C VAL A 55 0.14 8.47 -7.93
N LEU A 56 -0.40 7.40 -8.49
CA LEU A 56 0.33 6.44 -9.32
C LEU A 56 -0.33 6.33 -10.70
N CYS A 57 0.47 6.07 -11.73
CA CYS A 57 -0.02 5.71 -13.05
C CYS A 57 -0.40 4.22 -13.11
N GLY A 58 -1.22 3.85 -14.09
CA GLY A 58 -1.63 2.46 -14.37
C GLY A 58 -0.65 1.72 -15.27
#